data_AF-A0A524LB81-F1
#
_entry.id   AF-A0A524LB81-F1
#
_cell.length_a   1.000
_cell.length_b   1.000
_cell.length_c   1.000
_cell.angle_alpha   90.00
_cell.angle_beta   90.00
_cell.angle_gamma   90.00
#
_symmetry.space_group_name_H-M   'P 1'
#
loop_
_entity.id
_entity.type
_entity.pdbx_description
1 polymer ?
#
loop_
_entity_poly.entity_id
_entity_poly.type
_entity_poly.pdbx_seq_one_letter_code
_entity_poly.pdbx_strand_id
1 'polypeptide(L)' 'MRLATCHATDVAREAADFAHDAAGTVAIRDGSPLHRAFLDIHTGSLHAFINERVAIDCAEVMLGRKSEVPGL' A
#
# COMPACT_ATOMS: atom_id res chain seq x y z
N MET A 1 6.69 1.75 -13.63
CA MET A 1 6.59 2.55 -12.39
C MET A 1 5.38 2.18 -11.52
N ARG A 2 4.14 2.11 -12.04
CA ARG A 2 2.92 1.91 -11.20
C ARG A 2 2.91 0.59 -10.42
N LEU A 3 3.23 -0.53 -11.07
CA LEU A 3 3.33 -1.83 -10.40
C LEU A 3 4.34 -1.80 -9.23
N ALA A 4 5.48 -1.14 -9.41
CA ALA A 4 6.47 -0.99 -8.35
C ALA A 4 5.95 -0.15 -7.18
N THR A 5 5.16 0.90 -7.46
CA THR A 5 4.52 1.71 -6.42
C THR A 5 3.43 0.95 -5.67
N CYS A 6 2.62 0.13 -6.37
CA CYS A 6 1.64 -0.76 -5.73
C CYS A 6 2.37 -1.72 -4.78
N HIS A 7 3.39 -2.40 -5.28
CA HIS A 7 4.19 -3.33 -4.48
C HIS A 7 4.87 -2.65 -3.28
N ALA A 8 5.46 -1.46 -3.46
CA ALA A 8 6.08 -0.72 -2.36
C ALA A 8 5.06 -0.33 -1.28
N THR A 9 3.84 0.03 -1.68
CA THR A 9 2.73 0.33 -0.76
C THR A 9 2.32 -0.92 0.02
N ASP A 10 2.16 -2.05 -0.66
CA ASP A 10 1.78 -3.32 -0.03
C ASP A 10 2.81 -3.74 1.03
N VAL A 11 4.09 -3.68 0.67
CA VAL A 11 5.20 -3.98 1.58
C VAL A 11 5.23 -2.99 2.76
N ALA A 12 4.99 -1.71 2.52
CA ALA A 12 4.93 -0.72 3.60
C ALA A 12 3.77 -0.98 4.57
N ARG A 13 2.62 -1.43 4.06
CA ARG A 13 1.46 -1.82 4.87
C ARG A 13 1.78 -3.05 5.73
N GLU A 14 2.37 -4.09 5.15
CA GLU A 14 2.79 -5.29 5.89
C GLU A 14 3.84 -4.98 6.96
N ALA A 15 4.80 -4.09 6.66
CA ALA A 15 5.77 -3.63 7.64
C ALA A 15 5.13 -2.85 8.79
N ALA A 16 4.11 -2.03 8.50
CA ALA A 16 3.34 -1.31 9.50
C ALA A 16 2.53 -2.26 10.40
N ASP A 17 1.88 -3.26 9.81
CA ASP A 17 1.16 -4.33 10.53
C ASP A 17 2.11 -5.05 11.49
N PHE A 18 3.25 -5.51 10.97
CA PHE A 18 4.27 -6.18 11.77
C PHE A 18 4.77 -5.31 12.94
N ALA A 19 5.08 -4.04 12.68
CA ALA A 19 5.58 -3.15 13.71
C ALA A 19 4.51 -2.86 14.79
N HIS A 20 3.26 -2.67 14.38
CA HIS A 20 2.14 -2.42 15.29
C HIS A 20 1.88 -3.63 16.19
N ASP A 21 1.89 -4.84 15.63
CA ASP A 21 1.71 -6.09 16.38
C ASP A 21 2.88 -6.38 17.31
N ALA A 22 4.12 -6.20 16.83
CA ALA A 22 5.33 -6.43 17.62
C ALA A 22 5.45 -5.48 18.83
N ALA A 23 4.99 -4.23 18.68
CA ALA A 23 4.95 -3.27 19.79
C ALA A 23 3.81 -3.54 20.80
N GLY A 24 2.81 -4.35 20.42
CA GLY A 24 1.70 -4.74 21.26
C GLY A 24 0.93 -3.54 21.81
N THR A 25 0.52 -3.61 23.09
CA THR A 25 -0.39 -2.58 23.65
C THR A 25 0.23 -1.19 23.79
N VAL A 26 1.56 -1.04 23.63
CA VAL A 26 2.22 0.27 23.60
C VAL A 26 1.91 1.02 22.30
N ALA A 27 1.70 0.29 21.20
CA ALA A 27 1.40 0.87 19.90
C ALA A 27 0.17 1.76 19.93
N ILE A 28 -0.88 1.40 20.67
CA ILE A 28 -2.18 2.06 20.72
C ILE A 28 -2.35 3.11 21.84
N ARG A 29 -1.29 3.39 22.61
CA ARG A 29 -1.38 4.39 23.69
C ARG A 29 -1.34 5.80 23.13
N ASP A 30 -2.03 6.71 23.81
CA ASP A 30 -2.02 8.13 23.45
C ASP A 30 -0.59 8.67 23.37
N GLY A 31 -0.31 9.39 22.28
CA GLY A 31 1.02 9.94 22.01
C GLY A 31 2.00 8.98 21.33
N SER A 32 1.63 7.72 21.10
CA SER A 32 2.45 6.78 20.33
C SER A 32 2.62 7.26 18.87
N PRO A 33 3.86 7.54 18.41
CA PRO A 33 4.10 7.88 17.01
C PRO A 33 3.82 6.69 16.07
N LEU A 34 3.91 5.46 16.60
CA LEU A 34 3.66 4.23 15.86
C LEU A 34 2.17 4.10 15.49
N HIS A 35 1.25 4.49 16.38
CA HIS A 35 -0.18 4.48 16.07
C HIS A 35 -0.49 5.39 14.88
N ARG A 36 0.07 6.61 14.90
CA ARG A 36 -0.11 7.58 13.81
C ARG A 36 0.43 7.03 12.49
N ALA A 37 1.67 6.55 12.47
CA ALA A 37 2.28 6.01 11.26
C ALA A 37 1.47 4.82 10.69
N PHE A 38 0.97 3.94 11.55
CA PHE A 38 0.10 2.83 11.16
C PHE A 38 -1.17 3.33 10.44
N LEU A 39 -1.86 4.32 11.01
CA LEU A 39 -3.07 4.90 10.42
C LEU A 39 -2.80 5.65 9.11
N ASP A 40 -1.69 6.40 9.04
CA ASP A 40 -1.30 7.16 7.86
C ASP A 40 -0.98 6.21 6.68
N ILE A 41 -0.25 5.12 6.92
CA ILE A 41 0.06 4.11 5.90
C ILE A 41 -1.21 3.43 5.40
N HIS A 42 -2.11 3.02 6.31
CA HIS A 42 -3.36 2.37 5.92
C HIS A 42 -4.25 3.29 5.10
N THR A 43 -4.41 4.55 5.52
CA THR A 43 -5.20 5.54 4.78
C THR A 43 -4.56 5.88 3.44
N GLY A 44 -3.23 6.05 3.42
CA GLY A 44 -2.47 6.34 2.21
C GLY A 44 -2.57 5.23 1.17
N SER A 45 -2.59 3.97 1.61
CA SER A 45 -2.70 2.80 0.71
C SER A 45 -4.00 2.75 -0.10
N LEU A 46 -5.05 3.45 0.33
CA LEU A 46 -6.34 3.51 -0.37
C LEU A 46 -6.35 4.49 -1.55
N HIS A 47 -5.22 5.14 -1.86
CA HIS A 47 -5.17 6.08 -2.97
C HIS A 47 -5.47 5.37 -4.31
N ALA A 48 -6.36 5.97 -5.10
CA ALA A 48 -6.77 5.45 -6.42
C ALA A 48 -5.63 5.08 -7.40
N PHE A 49 -4.42 5.61 -7.24
CA PHE A 49 -3.27 5.31 -8.11
C PHE A 49 -2.47 4.06 -7.71
N ILE A 50 -2.79 3.44 -6.57
CA ILE A 50 -2.10 2.27 -6.02
C ILE A 50 -3.08 1.17 -5.59
N ASN A 51 -4.32 1.26 -6.05
CA ASN A 51 -5.34 0.24 -5.77
C ASN A 51 -5.10 -1.04 -6.60
N GLU A 52 -5.81 -2.10 -6.24
CA GLU A 52 -5.74 -3.40 -6.92
C GLU A 52 -6.04 -3.31 -8.43
N ARG A 53 -6.92 -2.39 -8.83
CA ARG A 53 -7.25 -2.19 -10.24
C ARG A 53 -6.02 -1.81 -11.06
N VAL A 54 -5.15 -0.95 -10.52
CA VAL A 54 -3.90 -0.55 -11.19
C VAL A 54 -2.96 -1.74 -11.37
N ALA A 55 -2.89 -2.66 -10.40
CA ALA A 55 -2.11 -3.89 -10.52
C ALA A 55 -2.66 -4.81 -11.63
N ILE A 56 -3.98 -4.96 -11.72
CA ILE A 56 -4.64 -5.73 -12.79
C ILE A 56 -4.37 -5.10 -14.16
N ASP A 57 -4.50 -3.78 -14.30
CA ASP A 57 -4.22 -3.10 -15.57
C ASP A 57 -2.75 -3.25 -15.98
N CYS A 58 -1.80 -3.21 -15.02
CA CYS A 58 -0.40 -3.52 -15.30
C CYS A 58 -0.22 -4.97 -15.79
N ALA A 59 -0.92 -5.93 -15.18
CA ALA A 59 -0.87 -7.33 -15.59
C ALA A 59 -1.45 -7.55 -17.00
N GLU A 60 -2.54 -6.87 -17.36
CA GLU A 60 -3.09 -6.95 -18.72
C GLU A 60 -2.13 -6.43 -19.79
N VAL A 61 -1.37 -5.37 -19.49
CA VAL A 61 -0.30 -4.90 -20.37
C VAL A 61 0.83 -5.92 -20.49
N MET A 62 1.28 -6.49 -19.37
CA MET A 62 2.33 -7.52 -19.36
C MET A 62 1.93 -8.79 -20.13
N LEU A 63 0.65 -9.15 -20.08
CA LEU A 63 0.08 -10.29 -20.81
C LEU A 63 -0.25 -9.96 -22.28
N GLY A 64 0.00 -8.74 -22.75
CA GLY A 64 -0.29 -8.31 -24.12
C GLY A 64 -1.78 -8.15 -24.43
N ARG A 65 -2.65 -8.08 -23.42
CA ARG A 65 -4.11 -7.88 -23.57
C ARG A 65 -4.46 -6.40 -23.74
N LYS A 66 -3.57 -5.50 -23.31
CA LYS A 66 -3.64 -4.04 -23.47
C LYS A 66 -2.31 -3.48 -23.92
N SER A 67 -2.34 -2.35 -24.63
CA SER A 67 -1.14 -1.60 -25.01
C SER A 67 -0.56 -0.77 -23.86
N GLU A 68 -1.42 -0.28 -22.96
CA GLU A 68 -1.04 0.59 -21.85
C GLU A 68 -2.02 0.50 -20.68
N VAL A 69 -1.58 1.01 -19.53
CA VAL A 69 -2.41 1.17 -18.33
C VAL A 69 -3.25 2.43 -18.50
N PRO A 70 -4.58 2.41 -18.31
CA PRO A 70 -5.43 3.59 -18.50
C PRO A 70 -5.08 4.76 -17.56
N GLY A 71 -5.24 6.01 -18.06
CA GLY A 71 -4.99 7.22 -17.27
C GLY A 71 -3.51 7.65 -17.25
N LEU A 72 -2.81 7.36 -18.33
CA LEU A 72 -1.37 7.46 -18.48
C LEU A 72 -1.03 8.14 -19.81
#